data_AF-A0A4Y2WQ05-F1
#
_entry.id   AF-A0A4Y2WQ05-F1
#
_cell.length_a   1.000
_cell.length_b   1.000
_cell.length_c   1.000
_cell.angle_alpha   90.00
_cell.angle_beta   90.00
_cell.angle_gamma   90.00
#
_symmetry.space_group_name_H-M   'P 1'
#
loop_
_entity.id
_entity.type
_entity.pdbx_description
1 polymer ?
#
loop_
_entity_poly.entity_id
_entity_poly.type
_entity_poly.pdbx_seq_one_letter_code
_entity_poly.pdbx_strand_id
1 'polypeptide(L)'
;MSSVRRIASETGLKRSSTQKILRKSLHMFPFKIQTHQAIPVRAVQQRVDFAKQMLTMIDSEGFDVGCIWFTGEAHFHLNGFVNKQNWRFWSSENPYWCEAKPLYSPKVTVWAAVCSRGIIGPFFIRETVTSERYVAILEQFVATQQVLEDRPRTEWFMQDGARPHRTEQVFRFLDEYFGNRVIALEYPKFTGAGMDWPPYSPDLTPCDYFLWGTLKDIVYPKHPATLDELESAICVACESISVETLRNVIANFILRLRHLCCANGEHFENIVM
;
A
#
# COMPACT_ATOMS: atom_id res chain seq x y z
N MET A 1 -18.20 19.24 -16.17
CA MET A 1 -17.36 19.71 -15.03
C MET A 1 -16.69 21.02 -15.43
N SER A 2 -17.04 22.11 -14.75
CA SER A 2 -16.62 23.46 -15.14
C SER A 2 -15.79 24.10 -14.03
N SER A 3 -14.58 24.55 -14.35
CA SER A 3 -13.74 25.27 -13.38
C SER A 3 -14.38 26.62 -13.00
N VAL A 4 -14.01 27.21 -11.86
CA VAL A 4 -14.48 28.55 -11.46
C VAL A 4 -14.22 29.59 -12.55
N ARG A 5 -13.12 29.46 -13.31
CA ARG A 5 -12.81 30.33 -14.45
C ARG A 5 -13.82 30.16 -15.59
N ARG A 6 -14.17 28.92 -15.91
CA ARG A 6 -15.14 28.59 -16.95
C ARG A 6 -16.53 29.10 -16.57
N ILE A 7 -16.97 28.85 -15.35
CA ILE A 7 -18.27 29.35 -14.84
C ILE A 7 -18.29 30.88 -14.83
N ALA A 8 -17.20 31.54 -14.41
CA ALA A 8 -17.09 33.00 -14.45
C ALA A 8 -17.20 33.55 -15.89
N SER A 9 -16.57 32.89 -16.86
CA SER A 9 -16.67 33.24 -18.28
C SER A 9 -18.08 33.02 -18.85
N GLU A 10 -18.73 31.92 -18.49
CA GLU A 10 -20.08 31.56 -18.96
C GLU A 10 -21.17 32.46 -18.33
N THR A 11 -20.95 32.93 -17.10
CA THR A 11 -21.91 33.77 -16.36
C THR A 11 -21.62 35.27 -16.46
N GLY A 12 -20.52 35.68 -17.09
CA GLY A 12 -20.07 37.08 -17.14
C GLY A 12 -19.66 37.66 -15.78
N LEU A 13 -19.58 36.84 -14.73
CA LEU A 13 -19.25 37.26 -13.37
C LEU A 13 -17.73 37.32 -13.17
N LYS A 14 -17.28 38.24 -12.31
CA LYS A 14 -15.90 38.23 -11.83
C LYS A 14 -15.61 36.92 -11.10
N ARG A 15 -14.46 36.31 -11.37
CA ARG A 15 -14.02 35.03 -10.78
C ARG A 15 -14.15 34.98 -9.25
N SER A 16 -13.85 36.07 -8.55
CA SER A 16 -13.97 36.18 -7.10
C SER A 16 -15.43 36.13 -6.63
N SER A 17 -16.35 36.76 -7.37
CA SER A 17 -17.79 36.69 -7.12
C SER A 17 -18.32 35.29 -7.39
N THR A 18 -17.94 34.66 -8.51
CA THR A 18 -18.29 33.27 -8.82
C THR A 18 -17.83 32.32 -7.72
N GLN A 19 -16.60 32.48 -7.21
CA GLN A 19 -16.08 31.66 -6.11
C GLN A 19 -16.87 31.85 -4.80
N LYS A 20 -17.24 33.10 -4.47
CA LYS A 20 -18.07 33.40 -3.29
C LYS A 20 -19.45 32.78 -3.41
N ILE A 21 -20.10 32.89 -4.57
CA ILE A 21 -21.42 32.29 -4.83
C ILE A 21 -21.34 30.77 -4.70
N LEU A 22 -20.36 30.14 -5.36
CA LEU A 22 -20.16 28.69 -5.29
C LEU A 22 -20.01 28.21 -3.84
N ARG A 23 -19.19 28.89 -3.01
CA ARG A 23 -18.96 28.46 -1.62
C ARG A 23 -20.07 28.85 -0.64
N LYS A 24 -20.59 30.07 -0.72
CA LYS A 24 -21.48 30.65 0.31
C LYS A 24 -22.96 30.51 0.01
N SER A 25 -23.34 30.48 -1.27
CA SER A 25 -24.75 30.44 -1.68
C SER A 25 -25.14 29.06 -2.21
N LEU A 26 -24.23 28.40 -2.93
CA LEU A 26 -24.48 27.08 -3.54
C LEU A 26 -23.86 25.93 -2.74
N HIS A 27 -23.10 26.22 -1.68
CA HIS A 27 -22.41 25.23 -0.83
C HIS A 27 -21.58 24.19 -1.62
N MET A 28 -21.02 24.60 -2.76
CA MET A 28 -20.17 23.77 -3.60
C MET A 28 -18.71 23.88 -3.19
N PHE A 29 -18.10 22.73 -2.89
CA PHE A 29 -16.69 22.62 -2.54
C PHE A 29 -15.85 22.18 -3.74
N PRO A 30 -14.61 22.66 -3.87
CA PRO A 30 -13.72 22.18 -4.92
C PRO A 30 -13.28 20.75 -4.60
N PHE A 31 -13.73 19.78 -5.40
CA PHE A 31 -13.23 18.42 -5.36
C PHE A 31 -12.10 18.25 -6.38
N LYS A 32 -10.99 17.64 -5.97
CA LYS A 32 -9.90 17.27 -6.87
C LYS A 32 -10.23 15.90 -7.47
N ILE A 33 -10.27 15.81 -8.80
CA ILE A 33 -10.39 14.51 -9.48
C ILE A 33 -9.20 13.66 -9.06
N GLN A 34 -9.47 12.51 -8.45
CA GLN A 34 -8.47 11.49 -8.20
C GLN A 34 -8.39 10.60 -9.45
N THR A 35 -7.28 10.68 -10.17
CA THR A 35 -7.01 9.78 -11.30
C THR A 35 -6.34 8.53 -10.76
N HIS A 36 -7.06 7.42 -10.79
CA HIS A 36 -6.52 6.09 -10.53
C HIS A 36 -6.24 5.39 -11.87
N GLN A 37 -5.35 4.38 -11.87
CA GLN A 37 -5.25 3.52 -13.05
C GLN A 37 -6.60 2.87 -13.31
N ALA A 38 -7.04 2.87 -14.57
CA ALA A 38 -8.26 2.20 -14.97
C ALA A 38 -8.10 0.70 -14.74
N ILE A 39 -8.98 0.11 -13.93
CA ILE A 39 -8.98 -1.34 -13.68
C ILE A 39 -9.68 -2.00 -14.87
N PRO A 40 -9.03 -2.93 -15.58
CA PRO A 40 -9.70 -3.71 -16.62
C PRO A 40 -10.88 -4.50 -16.03
N VAL A 41 -11.98 -4.67 -16.78
CA VAL A 41 -13.18 -5.41 -16.31
C VAL A 41 -12.85 -6.79 -15.74
N ARG A 42 -11.90 -7.51 -16.38
CA ARG A 42 -11.40 -8.80 -15.87
C ARG A 42 -10.81 -8.69 -14.46
N ALA A 43 -10.01 -7.65 -14.20
CA ALA A 43 -9.39 -7.43 -12.89
C ALA A 43 -10.42 -7.02 -11.82
N VAL A 44 -11.48 -6.30 -12.20
CA VAL A 44 -12.62 -6.01 -11.31
C VAL A 44 -13.25 -7.31 -10.81
N GLN A 45 -13.52 -8.26 -11.71
CA GLN A 45 -14.09 -9.55 -11.31
C GLN A 45 -13.14 -10.34 -10.40
N GLN A 46 -11.85 -10.40 -10.74
CA GLN A 46 -10.84 -11.08 -9.91
C GLN A 46 -10.75 -10.48 -8.49
N ARG A 47 -10.90 -9.16 -8.36
CA ARG A 47 -10.97 -8.45 -7.06
C ARG A 47 -12.19 -8.89 -6.24
N VAL A 48 -13.36 -8.98 -6.86
CA VAL A 48 -14.59 -9.45 -6.19
C VAL A 48 -14.47 -10.92 -5.79
N ASP A 49 -13.97 -11.77 -6.67
CA ASP A 49 -13.83 -13.21 -6.41
C ASP A 49 -12.87 -13.46 -5.26
N PHE A 50 -11.72 -12.77 -5.25
CA PHE A 50 -10.79 -12.79 -4.12
C PHE A 50 -11.47 -12.36 -2.82
N ALA A 51 -12.18 -11.22 -2.83
CA ALA A 51 -12.83 -10.70 -1.64
C ALA A 51 -13.87 -11.67 -1.06
N LYS A 52 -14.70 -12.27 -1.92
CA LYS A 52 -15.70 -13.27 -1.52
C LYS A 52 -15.07 -14.55 -0.99
N GLN A 53 -14.01 -15.04 -1.64
CA GLN A 53 -13.30 -16.23 -1.19
C GLN A 53 -12.67 -15.99 0.19
N MET A 54 -11.98 -14.85 0.38
CA MET A 54 -11.36 -14.49 1.66
C MET A 54 -12.39 -14.32 2.77
N LEU A 55 -13.51 -13.64 2.49
CA LEU A 55 -14.60 -13.50 3.46
C LEU A 55 -15.23 -14.85 3.83
N THR A 56 -15.37 -15.78 2.88
CA THR A 56 -15.82 -17.15 3.18
C THR A 56 -14.87 -17.85 4.15
N MET A 57 -13.56 -17.77 3.92
CA MET A 57 -12.57 -18.36 4.83
C MET A 57 -12.66 -17.75 6.24
N ILE A 58 -12.83 -16.42 6.34
CA ILE A 58 -12.94 -15.71 7.62
C ILE A 58 -14.23 -16.10 8.36
N ASP A 59 -15.38 -15.93 7.70
CA ASP A 59 -16.69 -16.02 8.35
C ASP A 59 -17.14 -17.48 8.55
N SER A 60 -16.70 -18.42 7.70
CA SER A 60 -17.18 -19.82 7.69
C SER A 60 -16.13 -20.84 8.13
N GLU A 61 -14.84 -20.58 7.91
CA GLU A 61 -13.75 -21.53 8.22
C GLU A 61 -12.93 -21.10 9.45
N GLY A 62 -13.27 -19.96 10.07
CA GLY A 62 -12.59 -19.42 11.24
C GLY A 62 -11.16 -18.95 10.94
N PHE A 63 -10.89 -18.55 9.69
CA PHE A 63 -9.57 -18.11 9.28
C PHE A 63 -9.16 -16.80 9.96
N ASP A 64 -8.00 -16.81 10.63
CA ASP A 64 -7.44 -15.65 11.30
C ASP A 64 -6.55 -14.83 10.35
N VAL A 65 -7.07 -13.68 9.89
CA VAL A 65 -6.31 -12.70 9.09
C VAL A 65 -5.08 -12.16 9.82
N GLY A 66 -5.05 -12.24 11.16
CA GLY A 66 -3.92 -11.87 11.98
C GLY A 66 -2.67 -12.69 11.73
N CYS A 67 -2.81 -13.86 11.10
CA CYS A 67 -1.73 -14.77 10.72
C CYS A 67 -1.19 -14.55 9.29
N ILE A 68 -1.68 -13.55 8.57
CA ILE A 68 -1.15 -13.19 7.25
C ILE A 68 -0.01 -12.18 7.41
N TRP A 69 1.15 -12.51 6.84
CA TRP A 69 2.23 -11.58 6.58
C TRP A 69 2.00 -10.90 5.22
N PHE A 70 1.56 -9.65 5.27
CA PHE A 70 1.41 -8.81 4.09
C PHE A 70 2.75 -8.16 3.75
N THR A 71 3.25 -8.40 2.55
CA THR A 71 4.56 -7.90 2.12
C THR A 71 4.45 -6.87 1.01
N GLY A 72 5.50 -6.07 0.85
CA GLY A 72 5.62 -5.19 -0.31
C GLY A 72 6.87 -4.33 -0.26
N GLU A 73 7.02 -3.52 -1.30
CA GLU A 73 8.16 -2.63 -1.48
C GLU A 73 7.75 -1.17 -1.66
N ALA A 74 8.57 -0.27 -1.12
CA ALA A 74 8.46 1.15 -1.41
C ALA A 74 9.81 1.81 -1.63
N HIS A 75 9.88 2.75 -2.57
CA HIS A 75 11.03 3.62 -2.72
C HIS A 75 10.96 4.80 -1.75
N PHE A 76 12.08 5.04 -1.07
CA PHE A 76 12.35 6.21 -0.26
C PHE A 76 13.50 6.97 -0.89
N HIS A 77 13.24 8.21 -1.30
CA HIS A 77 14.23 9.11 -1.88
C HIS A 77 14.72 10.11 -0.83
N LEU A 78 16.01 10.49 -0.85
CA LEU A 78 16.57 11.49 0.07
C LEU A 78 15.89 12.85 -0.02
N ASN A 79 15.50 13.27 -1.24
CA ASN A 79 14.81 14.54 -1.45
C ASN A 79 13.33 14.55 -1.00
N GLY A 80 12.90 13.55 -0.23
CA GLY A 80 11.53 13.44 0.24
C GLY A 80 10.53 13.27 -0.90
N PHE A 81 10.87 12.53 -1.97
CA PHE A 81 9.91 12.24 -3.03
C PHE A 81 8.76 11.38 -2.48
N VAL A 82 7.78 12.06 -1.90
CA VAL A 82 6.48 11.53 -1.55
C VAL A 82 5.61 11.68 -2.80
N ASN A 83 4.98 10.59 -3.24
CA ASN A 83 4.07 10.60 -4.38
C ASN A 83 3.09 11.79 -4.26
N LYS A 84 2.99 12.62 -5.31
CA LYS A 84 2.15 13.84 -5.35
C LYS A 84 0.66 13.56 -5.06
N GLN A 85 0.23 12.30 -5.09
CA GLN A 85 -1.10 11.85 -4.64
C GLN A 85 -1.31 11.94 -3.12
N ASN A 86 -0.24 11.88 -2.30
CA ASN A 86 -0.33 11.87 -0.83
C ASN A 86 -0.18 13.27 -0.19
N TRP A 87 0.01 14.34 -0.97
CA TRP A 87 0.03 15.70 -0.43
C TRP A 87 -1.41 16.23 -0.26
N ARG A 88 -1.95 16.13 0.97
CA ARG A 88 -3.11 16.90 1.44
C ARG A 88 -2.64 17.88 2.53
N PHE A 89 -2.60 19.17 2.21
CA PHE A 89 -2.33 20.23 3.18
C PHE A 89 -3.57 21.10 3.32
N TRP A 90 -3.98 21.35 4.56
CA TRP A 90 -4.99 22.34 4.90
C TRP A 90 -4.24 23.61 5.33
N SER A 91 -4.36 24.69 4.56
CA SER A 91 -3.78 25.99 4.89
C SER A 91 -4.79 27.09 4.58
N SER A 92 -4.81 28.14 5.40
CA SER A 92 -5.65 29.33 5.19
C SER A 92 -5.18 30.19 4.00
N GLU A 93 -3.91 30.05 3.59
CA GLU A 93 -3.32 30.72 2.42
C GLU A 93 -2.39 29.79 1.62
N ASN A 94 -2.22 30.09 0.32
CA ASN A 94 -1.38 29.29 -0.59
C ASN A 94 0.11 29.52 -0.29
N PRO A 95 0.88 28.49 0.12
CA PRO A 95 2.25 28.70 0.64
C PRO A 95 3.32 28.90 -0.45
N TYR A 96 2.95 29.07 -1.73
CA TYR A 96 3.89 29.29 -2.85
C TYR A 96 5.13 28.37 -2.84
N TRP A 97 4.93 27.08 -2.56
CA TRP A 97 6.03 26.12 -2.50
C TRP A 97 6.49 25.75 -3.91
N CYS A 98 7.67 26.23 -4.31
CA CYS A 98 8.31 25.87 -5.56
C CYS A 98 9.69 25.30 -5.23
N GLU A 99 9.76 23.98 -5.04
CA GLU A 99 11.02 23.30 -4.72
C GLU A 99 11.63 22.75 -6.02
N ALA A 100 12.78 23.30 -6.42
CA ALA A 100 13.57 22.76 -7.52
C ALA A 100 14.19 21.44 -7.05
N LYS A 101 13.86 20.32 -7.71
CA LYS A 101 14.36 18.99 -7.35
C LYS A 101 15.32 18.46 -8.43
N PRO A 102 16.44 17.83 -8.07
CA PRO A 102 17.29 17.11 -9.01
C PRO A 102 16.49 16.01 -9.74
N LEU A 103 16.82 15.77 -11.01
CA LEU A 103 16.18 14.72 -11.83
C LEU A 103 16.42 13.31 -11.27
N TYR A 104 17.54 13.12 -10.56
CA TYR A 104 17.92 11.88 -9.89
C TYR A 104 18.24 12.16 -8.42
N SER A 105 17.35 11.75 -7.51
CA SER A 105 17.66 11.68 -6.08
C SER A 105 18.11 10.27 -5.75
N PRO A 106 19.20 10.10 -4.98
CA PRO A 106 19.51 8.82 -4.37
C PRO A 106 18.27 8.28 -3.64
N LYS A 107 18.08 6.96 -3.76
CA LYS A 107 16.93 6.25 -3.19
C LYS A 107 17.36 4.90 -2.65
N VAL A 108 16.57 4.41 -1.72
CA VAL A 108 16.60 3.02 -1.27
C VAL A 108 15.22 2.41 -1.50
N THR A 109 15.18 1.15 -1.93
CA THR A 109 13.96 0.34 -1.94
C THR A 109 13.89 -0.40 -0.62
N VAL A 110 12.77 -0.23 0.07
CA VAL A 110 12.50 -0.88 1.36
C VAL A 110 11.52 -2.00 1.11
N TRP A 111 11.85 -3.20 1.58
CA TRP A 111 10.91 -4.31 1.70
C TRP A 111 10.55 -4.49 3.17
N ALA A 112 9.28 -4.71 3.48
CA ALA A 112 8.85 -5.09 4.81
C ALA A 112 7.63 -6.02 4.76
N ALA A 113 7.46 -6.79 5.83
CA ALA A 113 6.30 -7.62 6.07
C ALA A 113 5.55 -7.12 7.30
N VAL A 114 4.22 -7.00 7.20
CA VAL A 114 3.34 -6.54 8.27
C VAL A 114 2.34 -7.63 8.61
N CYS A 115 2.21 -7.95 9.89
CA CYS A 115 1.08 -8.72 10.41
C CYS A 115 0.52 -8.08 11.68
N SER A 116 -0.50 -8.69 12.27
CA SER A 116 -1.14 -8.19 13.49
C SER A 116 -0.22 -8.16 14.71
N ARG A 117 0.89 -8.90 14.67
CA ARG A 117 1.84 -9.07 15.78
C ARG A 117 3.03 -8.14 15.69
N GLY A 118 3.38 -7.66 14.50
CA GLY A 118 4.60 -6.90 14.30
C GLY A 118 4.93 -6.64 12.85
N ILE A 119 6.09 -6.01 12.66
CA ILE A 119 6.70 -5.76 11.36
C ILE A 119 8.01 -6.56 11.32
N ILE A 120 8.25 -7.29 10.24
CA ILE A 120 9.57 -7.88 9.93
C ILE A 120 10.20 -7.08 8.80
N GLY A 121 11.49 -6.78 8.95
CA GLY A 121 12.20 -5.78 8.17
C GLY A 121 12.37 -4.49 8.99
N PRO A 122 12.72 -3.37 8.36
CA PRO A 122 12.90 -3.18 6.92
C PRO A 122 14.13 -3.93 6.37
N PHE A 123 14.03 -4.49 5.16
CA PHE A 123 15.19 -4.93 4.36
C PHE A 123 15.44 -3.92 3.23
N PHE A 124 16.71 -3.59 2.99
CA PHE A 124 17.07 -2.49 2.10
C PHE A 124 17.74 -2.99 0.82
N ILE A 125 17.30 -2.44 -0.32
CA ILE A 125 17.88 -2.69 -1.64
C ILE A 125 18.20 -1.33 -2.26
N ARG A 126 19.50 -1.02 -2.37
CA ARG A 126 19.97 0.19 -3.06
C ARG A 126 20.04 0.03 -4.58
N GLU A 127 19.97 -1.20 -5.06
CA GLU A 127 20.03 -1.56 -6.48
C GLU A 127 18.66 -1.97 -7.04
N THR A 128 18.63 -2.41 -8.30
CA THR A 128 17.42 -2.95 -8.93
C THR A 128 16.99 -4.26 -8.27
N VAL A 129 15.69 -4.41 -8.02
CA VAL A 129 15.10 -5.65 -7.52
C VAL A 129 15.07 -6.70 -8.64
N THR A 130 15.91 -7.72 -8.53
CA THR A 130 15.89 -8.92 -9.38
C THR A 130 15.24 -10.08 -8.62
N SER A 131 14.89 -11.17 -9.31
CA SER A 131 14.36 -12.38 -8.67
C SER A 131 15.30 -12.94 -7.62
N GLU A 132 16.60 -12.94 -7.89
CA GLU A 132 17.62 -13.53 -7.01
C GLU A 132 17.75 -12.71 -5.72
N ARG A 133 17.74 -11.38 -5.85
CA ARG A 133 17.75 -10.48 -4.68
C ARG A 133 16.46 -10.56 -3.89
N TYR A 134 15.33 -10.75 -4.57
CA TYR A 134 14.06 -10.96 -3.91
C TYR A 134 14.05 -12.25 -3.10
N VAL A 135 14.55 -13.37 -3.65
CA VAL A 135 14.71 -14.63 -2.90
C VAL A 135 15.61 -14.45 -1.68
N ALA A 136 16.74 -13.73 -1.80
CA ALA A 136 17.61 -13.45 -0.66
C ALA A 136 16.93 -12.64 0.47
N ILE A 137 15.93 -11.81 0.13
CA ILE A 137 15.09 -11.13 1.13
C ILE A 137 14.10 -12.10 1.76
N LEU A 138 13.48 -12.96 0.96
CA LEU A 138 12.57 -13.99 1.48
C LEU A 138 13.29 -14.94 2.45
N GLU A 139 14.53 -15.31 2.16
CA GLU A 139 15.39 -16.09 3.07
C GLU A 139 15.62 -15.38 4.40
N GLN A 140 15.97 -14.09 4.37
CA GLN A 140 16.14 -13.28 5.59
C GLN A 140 14.84 -13.12 6.37
N PHE A 141 13.72 -12.92 5.67
CA PHE A 141 12.39 -12.85 6.27
C PHE A 141 12.05 -14.15 6.98
N VAL A 142 12.19 -15.31 6.32
CA VAL A 142 11.89 -16.61 6.90
C VAL A 142 12.80 -16.89 8.10
N ALA A 143 14.09 -16.62 8.01
CA ALA A 143 15.02 -16.79 9.12
C ALA A 143 14.61 -15.93 10.34
N THR A 144 14.18 -14.69 10.09
CA THR A 144 13.72 -13.78 11.16
C THR A 144 12.39 -14.24 11.75
N GLN A 145 11.43 -14.64 10.91
CA GLN A 145 10.12 -15.12 11.34
C GLN A 145 10.25 -16.39 12.20
N GLN A 146 11.12 -17.32 11.83
CA GLN A 146 11.36 -18.55 12.60
C GLN A 146 11.94 -18.29 13.99
N VAL A 147 12.69 -17.20 14.17
CA VAL A 147 13.24 -16.81 15.48
C VAL A 147 12.19 -16.12 16.35
N LEU A 148 11.30 -15.34 15.73
CA LEU A 148 10.29 -14.55 16.44
C LEU A 148 9.04 -15.34 16.82
N GLU A 149 8.75 -16.44 16.13
CA GLU A 149 7.52 -17.19 16.33
C GLU A 149 7.75 -18.54 17.02
N ASP A 150 7.19 -18.69 18.22
CA ASP A 150 7.18 -19.95 19.01
C ASP A 150 6.29 -21.05 18.40
N ARG A 151 5.50 -20.72 17.36
CA ARG A 151 4.57 -21.66 16.73
C ARG A 151 4.97 -21.92 15.29
N PRO A 152 5.29 -23.16 14.92
CA PRO A 152 5.58 -23.48 13.53
C PRO A 152 4.30 -23.53 12.67
N ARG A 153 4.33 -22.82 11.53
CA ARG A 153 3.67 -23.17 10.26
C ARG A 153 2.16 -22.91 10.15
N THR A 154 1.62 -21.92 10.84
CA THR A 154 0.22 -21.47 10.63
C THR A 154 0.10 -20.23 9.77
N GLU A 155 1.24 -19.62 9.44
CA GLU A 155 1.30 -18.30 8.85
C GLU A 155 1.04 -18.37 7.35
N TRP A 156 0.37 -17.33 6.87
CA TRP A 156 0.12 -17.12 5.46
C TRP A 156 1.05 -16.05 4.93
N PHE A 157 1.59 -16.28 3.74
CA PHE A 157 2.42 -15.32 3.04
C PHE A 157 1.62 -14.64 1.94
N MET A 158 1.64 -13.31 1.91
CA MET A 158 1.03 -12.53 0.85
C MET A 158 2.08 -11.67 0.15
N GLN A 159 2.08 -11.69 -1.18
CA GLN A 159 2.86 -10.76 -2.02
C GLN A 159 2.04 -10.27 -3.21
N ASP A 160 2.40 -9.11 -3.74
CA ASP A 160 1.74 -8.54 -4.91
C ASP A 160 2.14 -9.25 -6.23
N GLY A 161 1.61 -8.77 -7.35
CA GLY A 161 1.82 -9.34 -8.68
C GLY A 161 3.04 -8.83 -9.45
N ALA A 162 4.01 -8.16 -8.80
CA ALA A 162 5.18 -7.61 -9.51
C ALA A 162 5.96 -8.71 -10.25
N ARG A 163 6.66 -8.33 -11.33
CA ARG A 163 7.35 -9.30 -12.20
C ARG A 163 8.38 -10.18 -11.47
N PRO A 164 9.24 -9.65 -10.57
CA PRO A 164 10.19 -10.47 -9.83
C PRO A 164 9.52 -11.52 -8.93
N HIS A 165 8.27 -11.29 -8.51
CA HIS A 165 7.55 -12.13 -7.54
C HIS A 165 6.93 -13.38 -8.17
N ARG A 166 6.81 -13.40 -9.50
CA ARG A 166 6.12 -14.45 -10.27
C ARG A 166 7.06 -15.37 -11.04
N THR A 167 8.34 -15.40 -10.67
CA THR A 167 9.28 -16.35 -11.27
C THR A 167 9.11 -17.72 -10.63
N GLU A 168 9.45 -18.77 -11.39
CA GLU A 168 9.43 -20.14 -10.88
C GLU A 168 10.31 -20.31 -9.63
N GLN A 169 11.47 -19.64 -9.60
CA GLN A 169 12.37 -19.67 -8.44
C GLN A 169 11.68 -19.16 -7.17
N VAL A 170 10.97 -18.04 -7.27
CA VAL A 170 10.23 -17.46 -6.14
C VAL A 170 9.07 -18.35 -5.73
N PHE A 171 8.29 -18.88 -6.68
CA PHE A 171 7.18 -19.76 -6.35
C PHE A 171 7.63 -21.08 -5.73
N ARG A 172 8.73 -21.68 -6.20
CA ARG A 172 9.32 -22.88 -5.57
C ARG A 172 9.75 -22.60 -4.12
N PHE A 173 10.39 -21.45 -3.88
CA PHE A 173 10.74 -21.03 -2.52
C PHE A 173 9.48 -20.90 -1.64
N LEU A 174 8.47 -20.18 -2.11
CA LEU A 174 7.24 -19.99 -1.33
C LEU A 174 6.50 -21.31 -1.06
N ASP A 175 6.48 -22.23 -2.02
CA ASP A 175 5.87 -23.56 -1.85
C ASP A 175 6.62 -24.41 -0.82
N GLU A 176 7.95 -24.38 -0.83
CA GLU A 176 8.78 -25.10 0.15
C GLU A 176 8.48 -24.66 1.60
N TYR A 177 8.31 -23.36 1.84
CA TYR A 177 8.13 -22.82 3.20
C TYR A 177 6.65 -22.70 3.63
N PHE A 178 5.77 -22.25 2.73
CA PHE A 178 4.37 -21.93 3.04
C PHE A 178 3.37 -22.90 2.40
N GLY A 179 3.76 -23.61 1.34
CA GLY A 179 2.90 -24.58 0.64
C GLY A 179 1.58 -23.98 0.16
N ASN A 180 0.46 -24.48 0.68
CA ASN A 180 -0.87 -23.97 0.35
C ASN A 180 -1.25 -22.65 1.05
N ARG A 181 -0.38 -22.08 1.90
CA ARG A 181 -0.64 -20.85 2.65
C ARG A 181 -0.03 -19.61 1.99
N VAL A 182 -0.16 -19.52 0.67
CA VAL A 182 0.38 -18.42 -0.14
C VAL A 182 -0.76 -17.70 -0.85
N ILE A 183 -0.74 -16.38 -0.78
CA ILE A 183 -1.63 -15.48 -1.51
C ILE A 183 -0.76 -14.65 -2.47
N ALA A 184 -0.71 -15.07 -3.73
CA ALA A 184 0.12 -14.44 -4.73
C ALA A 184 -0.47 -14.60 -6.13
N LEU A 185 -0.32 -13.57 -6.96
CA LEU A 185 -0.87 -13.56 -8.31
C LEU A 185 -0.23 -14.69 -9.15
N GLU A 186 -1.07 -15.57 -9.71
CA GLU A 186 -0.74 -16.77 -10.50
C GLU A 186 -0.11 -17.93 -9.74
N TYR A 187 0.03 -17.85 -8.42
CA TYR A 187 0.58 -18.95 -7.62
C TYR A 187 -0.24 -20.25 -7.73
N PRO A 188 -1.59 -20.24 -7.64
CA PRO A 188 -2.37 -21.46 -7.80
C PRO A 188 -2.25 -22.12 -9.18
N LYS A 189 -1.90 -21.35 -10.22
CA LYS A 189 -1.64 -21.93 -11.55
C LYS A 189 -0.33 -22.73 -11.58
N PHE A 190 0.62 -22.40 -10.71
CA PHE A 190 1.92 -23.05 -10.61
C PHE A 190 1.87 -24.28 -9.69
N THR A 191 1.26 -24.17 -8.51
CA THR A 191 1.24 -25.23 -7.49
C THR A 191 -0.04 -26.07 -7.44
N GLY A 192 -1.15 -25.57 -8.01
CA GLY A 192 -2.48 -26.15 -7.82
C GLY A 192 -3.09 -25.88 -6.44
N ALA A 193 -2.44 -25.05 -5.61
CA ALA A 193 -2.88 -24.73 -4.24
C ALA A 193 -2.66 -23.24 -3.91
N GLY A 194 -3.12 -22.82 -2.73
CA GLY A 194 -3.06 -21.42 -2.31
C GLY A 194 -4.16 -20.55 -2.92
N MET A 195 -3.96 -19.24 -2.88
CA MET A 195 -4.96 -18.25 -3.29
C MET A 195 -4.37 -17.23 -4.26
N ASP A 196 -5.14 -16.83 -5.26
CA ASP A 196 -4.71 -15.86 -6.27
C ASP A 196 -4.84 -14.43 -5.71
N TRP A 197 -3.76 -13.64 -5.72
CA TRP A 197 -3.84 -12.23 -5.32
C TRP A 197 -4.45 -11.40 -6.46
N PRO A 198 -5.46 -10.55 -6.21
CA PRO A 198 -6.13 -9.82 -7.27
C PRO A 198 -5.24 -8.69 -7.81
N PRO A 199 -5.07 -8.57 -9.14
CA PRO A 199 -4.24 -7.52 -9.73
C PRO A 199 -4.83 -6.13 -9.47
N TYR A 200 -3.96 -5.10 -9.44
CA TYR A 200 -4.32 -3.70 -9.20
C TYR A 200 -4.97 -3.44 -7.84
N SER A 201 -4.50 -4.10 -6.78
CA SER A 201 -5.11 -4.03 -5.44
C SER A 201 -4.25 -3.42 -4.33
N PRO A 202 -3.64 -2.24 -4.51
CA PRO A 202 -2.91 -1.55 -3.44
C PRO A 202 -3.84 -1.15 -2.27
N ASP A 203 -5.13 -0.97 -2.55
CA ASP A 203 -6.16 -0.70 -1.54
C ASP A 203 -6.43 -1.86 -0.59
N LEU A 204 -5.92 -3.06 -0.89
CA LEU A 204 -6.05 -4.26 -0.06
C LEU A 204 -4.76 -4.64 0.69
N THR A 205 -3.62 -4.00 0.42
CA THR A 205 -2.36 -4.31 1.13
C THR A 205 -2.07 -3.31 2.25
N PRO A 206 -1.93 -3.76 3.51
CA PRO A 206 -1.48 -2.94 4.64
C PRO A 206 -0.22 -2.14 4.38
N CYS A 207 0.68 -2.67 3.55
CA CYS A 207 1.90 -1.97 3.17
C CYS A 207 1.59 -0.64 2.47
N ASP A 208 0.67 -0.66 1.49
CA ASP A 208 0.36 0.51 0.66
C ASP A 208 -0.62 1.48 1.31
N TYR A 209 -1.71 0.98 1.92
CA TYR A 209 -2.72 1.87 2.50
C TYR A 209 -2.33 2.41 3.87
N PHE A 210 -1.32 1.85 4.54
CA PHE A 210 -0.87 2.26 5.86
C PHE A 210 0.65 2.44 5.96
N LEU A 211 1.43 1.36 5.89
CA LEU A 211 2.83 1.35 6.33
C LEU A 211 3.66 2.42 5.62
N TRP A 212 3.65 2.46 4.30
CA TRP A 212 4.49 3.38 3.53
C TRP A 212 4.13 4.84 3.74
N GLY A 213 2.85 5.15 3.96
CA GLY A 213 2.40 6.50 4.33
C GLY A 213 2.96 6.88 5.70
N THR A 214 2.69 6.05 6.70
CA THR A 214 3.11 6.25 8.09
C THR A 214 4.62 6.40 8.23
N LEU A 215 5.41 5.53 7.59
CA LEU A 215 6.87 5.62 7.65
C LEU A 215 7.38 6.93 7.01
N LYS A 216 6.80 7.35 5.88
CA LYS A 216 7.19 8.61 5.23
C LYS A 216 6.88 9.82 6.10
N ASP A 217 5.74 9.81 6.79
CA ASP A 217 5.33 10.87 7.70
C ASP A 217 6.23 10.96 8.95
N ILE A 218 6.82 9.85 9.40
CA ILE A 218 7.76 9.83 10.54
C ILE A 218 9.20 10.17 10.11
N VAL A 219 9.63 9.68 8.94
CA VAL A 219 11.02 9.76 8.49
C VAL A 219 11.35 11.13 7.91
N TYR A 220 10.51 11.67 7.03
CA TYR A 220 10.86 12.87 6.27
C TYR A 220 10.92 14.18 7.07
N PRO A 221 10.15 14.38 8.16
CA PRO A 221 10.35 15.54 9.03
C PRO A 221 11.73 15.60 9.70
N LYS A 222 12.46 14.48 9.75
CA LYS A 222 13.83 14.42 10.30
C LYS A 222 14.90 14.86 9.31
N HIS A 223 14.53 15.07 8.04
CA HIS A 223 15.42 15.52 6.96
C HIS A 223 16.73 14.70 6.84
N PRO A 224 16.67 13.37 6.61
CA PRO A 224 17.87 12.55 6.46
C PRO A 224 18.71 13.03 5.26
N ALA A 225 20.01 13.25 5.49
CA ALA A 225 20.93 13.78 4.49
C ALA A 225 21.68 12.68 3.71
N THR A 226 21.79 11.48 4.29
CA THR A 226 22.47 10.33 3.67
C THR A 226 21.56 9.10 3.60
N LEU A 227 21.90 8.13 2.73
CA LEU A 227 21.15 6.87 2.65
C LEU A 227 21.23 6.09 3.96
N ASP A 228 22.36 6.15 4.66
CA ASP A 228 22.53 5.46 5.96
C ASP A 228 21.62 6.10 7.03
N GLU A 229 21.55 7.44 7.08
CA GLU A 229 20.61 8.15 7.95
C GLU A 229 19.15 7.84 7.60
N LEU A 230 18.84 7.76 6.30
CA LEU A 230 17.50 7.41 5.83
C LEU A 230 17.11 6.00 6.27
N GLU A 231 17.98 5.01 6.08
CA GLU A 231 17.77 3.62 6.50
C GLU A 231 17.61 3.53 8.02
N SER A 232 18.48 4.19 8.79
CA SER A 232 18.38 4.27 10.26
C SER A 232 17.06 4.89 10.72
N ALA A 233 16.64 5.98 10.08
CA ALA A 233 15.37 6.63 10.40
C ALA A 233 14.16 5.73 10.10
N ILE A 234 14.22 4.93 9.02
CA ILE A 234 13.17 3.97 8.67
C ILE A 234 13.10 2.84 9.69
N CYS A 235 14.24 2.29 10.15
CA CYS A 235 14.25 1.28 11.22
C CYS A 235 13.57 1.81 12.49
N VAL A 236 13.98 2.99 12.96
CA VAL A 236 13.36 3.64 14.14
C VAL A 236 11.87 3.89 13.93
N ALA A 237 11.46 4.26 12.72
CA ALA A 237 10.05 4.47 12.41
C ALA A 237 9.25 3.16 12.48
N CYS A 238 9.77 2.05 11.94
CA CYS A 238 9.15 0.73 12.06
C CYS A 238 8.99 0.31 13.52
N GLU A 239 10.04 0.47 14.34
CA GLU A 239 10.02 0.13 15.77
C GLU A 239 9.04 0.99 16.59
N SER A 240 8.74 2.20 16.12
CA SER A 240 7.79 3.09 16.81
C SER A 240 6.31 2.73 16.59
N ILE A 241 6.00 1.88 15.60
CA ILE A 241 4.62 1.48 15.31
C ILE A 241 4.19 0.42 16.32
N SER A 242 3.15 0.73 17.11
CA SER A 242 2.67 -0.18 18.14
C SER A 242 1.93 -1.38 17.56
N VAL A 243 2.03 -2.53 18.23
CA VAL A 243 1.26 -3.74 17.90
C VAL A 243 -0.24 -3.47 17.86
N GLU A 244 -0.74 -2.61 18.75
CA GLU A 244 -2.16 -2.24 18.76
C GLU A 244 -2.59 -1.51 17.48
N THR A 245 -1.73 -0.64 16.94
CA THR A 245 -1.95 -0.01 15.63
C THR A 245 -2.02 -1.08 14.54
N LEU A 246 -1.11 -2.05 14.56
CA LEU A 246 -1.07 -3.13 13.58
C LEU A 246 -2.32 -4.02 13.64
N ARG A 247 -2.84 -4.33 14.83
CA ARG A 247 -4.11 -5.06 14.97
C ARG A 247 -5.27 -4.32 14.31
N ASN A 248 -5.36 -3.01 14.51
CA ASN A 248 -6.39 -2.19 13.87
C ASN A 248 -6.22 -2.12 12.35
N VAL A 249 -4.98 -2.02 11.85
CA VAL A 249 -4.65 -2.10 10.42
C VAL A 249 -5.13 -3.42 9.83
N ILE A 250 -4.78 -4.55 10.45
CA ILE A 250 -5.21 -5.86 9.96
C ILE A 250 -6.73 -6.06 10.08
N ALA A 251 -7.38 -5.55 11.12
CA ALA A 251 -8.84 -5.55 11.19
C ALA A 251 -9.48 -4.72 10.07
N ASN A 252 -8.86 -3.61 9.67
CA ASN A 252 -9.30 -2.77 8.56
C ASN A 252 -9.28 -3.52 7.22
N PHE A 253 -8.38 -4.51 7.04
CA PHE A 253 -8.40 -5.38 5.85
C PHE A 253 -9.76 -6.06 5.66
N ILE A 254 -10.38 -6.58 6.72
CA ILE A 254 -11.71 -7.22 6.64
C ILE A 254 -12.76 -6.21 6.18
N LEU A 255 -12.72 -4.98 6.71
CA LEU A 255 -13.63 -3.90 6.28
C LEU A 255 -13.42 -3.59 4.79
N ARG A 256 -12.17 -3.49 4.34
CA ARG A 256 -11.82 -3.25 2.94
C ARG A 256 -12.35 -4.35 2.02
N LEU A 257 -12.29 -5.62 2.40
CA LEU A 257 -12.88 -6.72 1.63
C LEU A 257 -14.39 -6.55 1.48
N ARG A 258 -15.09 -6.19 2.55
CA ARG A 258 -16.55 -5.96 2.52
C ARG A 258 -16.90 -4.76 1.63
N HIS A 259 -16.15 -3.67 1.75
CA HIS A 259 -16.32 -2.49 0.89
C HIS A 259 -16.04 -2.80 -0.58
N LEU A 260 -15.02 -3.61 -0.87
CA LEU A 260 -14.70 -4.06 -2.23
C LEU A 260 -15.86 -4.86 -2.85
N CYS A 261 -16.49 -5.75 -2.06
CA CYS A 261 -17.70 -6.45 -2.47
C CYS A 261 -18.87 -5.47 -2.73
N CYS A 262 -19.11 -4.50 -1.83
CA CYS A 262 -20.17 -3.50 -2.01
C CYS A 262 -19.94 -2.59 -3.23
N ALA A 263 -18.69 -2.29 -3.55
CA ALA A 263 -18.28 -1.49 -4.70
C ALA A 263 -18.19 -2.31 -6.00
N ASN A 264 -18.61 -3.59 -5.99
CA ASN A 264 -18.52 -4.51 -7.12
C ASN A 264 -17.11 -4.58 -7.74
N GLY A 265 -16.07 -4.50 -6.91
CA GLY A 265 -14.67 -4.64 -7.34
C GLY A 265 -14.00 -3.35 -7.84
N GLU A 266 -14.72 -2.23 -7.93
CA GLU A 266 -14.17 -0.94 -8.32
C GLU A 266 -13.29 -0.32 -7.21
N HIS A 267 -12.65 0.82 -7.53
CA HIS A 267 -11.97 1.63 -6.51
C HIS A 267 -13.02 2.17 -5.52
N PHE A 268 -12.72 2.11 -4.22
CA PHE A 268 -13.55 2.70 -3.18
C PHE A 268 -12.78 3.81 -2.44
N GLU A 269 -13.52 4.75 -1.85
CA GLU A 269 -12.91 5.86 -1.11
C GLU A 269 -12.09 5.36 0.08
N ASN A 270 -11.04 6.10 0.45
CA ASN A 270 -10.17 5.75 1.57
C ASN A 270 -10.99 5.51 2.84
N ILE A 271 -10.96 4.28 3.35
CA ILE A 271 -11.46 3.96 4.68
C ILE A 271 -10.45 4.51 5.67
N VAL A 272 -10.84 5.57 6.38
CA VAL A 272 -10.03 6.19 7.43
C VAL A 272 -10.10 5.29 8.67
N MET A 273 -8.93 4.94 9.23
CA MET A 273 -8.82 4.35 10.56
C MET A 273 -8.94 5.43 11.64
#